data_AF-A0A957YIA5-F1
#
_entry.id   AF-A0A957YIA5-F1
#
_cell.length_a   1.000
_cell.length_b   1.000
_cell.length_c   1.000
_cell.angle_alpha   90.00
_cell.angle_beta   90.00
_cell.angle_gamma   90.00
#
_symmetry.space_group_name_H-M   'P 1'
#
loop_
_entity.id
_entity.type
_entity.pdbx_description
1 polymer ?
#
loop_
_entity_poly.entity_id
_entity_poly.type
_entity_poly.pdbx_seq_one_letter_code
_entity_poly.pdbx_strand_id
1 'polypeptide(L)'
;MSKLLTVAQQEVRFHLSQRSFYITLIAMPLVFAALGALPRLQNAMERAPLPPVETVFNLGSETLTAPVGVVDHADLIQDFDQFQPFESEESADDALSQKTIDSYYVIAADYLESRQVVEY
;
A
#
# COMPACT_ATOMS: atom_id res chain seq x y z
N MET A 1 24.80 17.79 -56.49
CA MET A 1 24.77 17.25 -55.11
C MET A 1 24.92 18.33 -54.03
N SER A 2 25.64 19.44 -54.27
CA SER A 2 25.79 20.55 -53.30
C SER A 2 24.47 21.17 -52.81
N LYS A 3 23.44 21.24 -53.68
CA LYS A 3 22.12 21.80 -53.33
C LYS A 3 21.42 21.03 -52.21
N LEU A 4 21.50 19.70 -52.19
CA LEU A 4 20.92 18.89 -51.12
C LEU A 4 21.62 19.15 -49.78
N LEU A 5 22.94 19.34 -49.82
CA LEU A 5 23.75 19.67 -48.65
C LEU A 5 23.37 21.04 -48.07
N THR A 6 23.13 22.03 -48.93
CA THR A 6 22.69 23.36 -48.49
C THR A 6 21.29 23.33 -47.87
N VAL A 7 20.37 22.58 -48.47
CA VAL A 7 19.01 22.40 -47.93
C VAL A 7 19.06 21.69 -46.57
N ALA A 8 19.82 20.60 -46.47
CA ALA A 8 19.99 19.86 -45.22
C ALA A 8 20.60 20.73 -44.10
N GLN A 9 21.61 21.56 -44.41
CA GLN A 9 22.17 22.50 -43.44
C GLN A 9 21.15 23.53 -42.96
N GLN A 10 20.31 24.05 -43.85
CA GLN A 10 19.27 25.01 -43.49
C GLN A 10 18.17 24.37 -42.63
N GLU A 11 17.74 23.15 -42.96
CA GLU A 11 16.78 22.40 -42.13
C GLU A 11 17.33 22.09 -40.75
N VAL A 12 18.57 21.61 -40.65
CA VAL A 12 19.21 21.34 -39.35
C VAL A 12 19.29 22.63 -38.52
N ARG A 13 19.71 23.75 -39.13
CA ARG A 13 19.79 25.04 -38.42
C ARG A 13 18.42 25.54 -37.98
N PHE A 14 17.40 25.35 -38.82
CA PHE A 14 16.03 25.72 -38.49
C PHE A 14 15.50 24.90 -37.30
N HIS A 15 15.64 23.57 -37.33
CA HIS A 15 15.18 22.70 -36.25
C HIS A 15 15.96 22.90 -34.95
N LEU A 16 17.28 23.08 -35.02
CA LEU A 16 18.10 23.40 -33.84
C LEU A 16 17.73 24.76 -33.21
N SER A 17 17.19 25.71 -33.98
CA SER A 17 16.78 27.01 -33.45
C SER A 17 15.44 26.98 -32.69
N GLN A 18 14.67 25.89 -32.81
CA GLN A 18 13.37 25.78 -32.15
C GLN A 18 13.53 25.43 -30.67
N ARG A 19 12.82 26.16 -29.79
CA ARG A 19 12.83 25.88 -28.34
C ARG A 19 12.35 24.46 -28.01
N SER A 20 11.41 23.94 -28.80
CA SER A 20 10.90 22.57 -28.67
C SER A 20 11.99 21.52 -28.83
N PHE A 21 12.98 21.75 -29.70
CA PHE A 21 14.09 20.82 -29.93
C PHE A 21 14.87 20.54 -28.64
N TYR A 22 15.24 21.60 -27.92
CA TYR A 22 15.98 21.47 -26.65
C TYR A 22 15.14 20.83 -25.55
N ILE A 23 13.84 21.14 -25.50
CA ILE A 23 12.91 20.49 -24.56
C ILE A 23 12.86 18.99 -24.84
N THR A 24 12.67 18.58 -26.10
CA THR A 24 12.64 17.16 -26.46
C THR A 24 13.98 16.46 -26.24
N LEU A 25 15.10 17.14 -26.53
CA LEU A 25 16.45 16.60 -26.37
C LEU A 25 16.74 16.22 -24.91
N ILE A 26 16.22 17.00 -23.94
CA ILE A 26 16.40 16.73 -22.51
C ILE A 26 15.27 15.85 -21.96
N ALA A 27 14.02 16.13 -22.32
CA ALA A 27 12.86 15.42 -21.79
C ALA A 27 12.86 13.94 -22.19
N MET A 28 13.23 13.61 -23.43
CA MET A 28 13.20 12.24 -23.92
C MET A 28 14.11 11.28 -23.11
N PRO A 29 15.42 11.54 -22.92
CA PRO A 29 16.25 10.69 -22.07
C PRO A 29 15.80 10.70 -20.61
N LEU A 30 15.23 11.80 -20.11
CA LEU A 30 14.72 11.88 -18.74
C LEU A 30 13.49 10.98 -18.53
N VAL A 31 12.60 10.89 -19.52
CA VAL A 31 11.47 9.94 -19.52
C VAL A 31 11.97 8.50 -19.50
N PHE A 32 12.94 8.14 -20.35
CA PHE A 32 13.52 6.79 -20.34
C PHE A 32 14.23 6.47 -19.02
N ALA A 33 14.95 7.44 -18.44
CA ALA A 33 15.57 7.29 -17.13
C ALA A 33 14.52 7.09 -16.02
N ALA A 34 13.42 7.86 -16.04
CA ALA A 34 12.33 7.71 -15.09
C ALA A 34 11.65 6.33 -15.21
N LEU A 35 11.33 5.89 -16.44
CA LEU A 35 10.73 4.59 -16.69
C LEU A 35 11.66 3.42 -16.31
N GLY A 36 12.97 3.55 -16.53
CA GLY A 36 13.96 2.54 -16.13
C GLY A 36 14.27 2.53 -14.63
N ALA A 37 14.15 3.67 -13.95
CA ALA A 37 14.37 3.81 -12.51
C ALA A 37 13.15 3.36 -11.68
N LEU A 38 11.93 3.50 -12.21
CA LEU A 38 10.68 3.15 -11.51
C LEU A 38 10.68 1.73 -10.90
N PRO A 39 11.04 0.65 -11.61
CA PRO A 39 11.10 -0.69 -11.03
C PRO A 39 12.17 -0.83 -9.94
N ARG A 40 13.29 -0.08 -10.07
CA ARG A 40 14.36 -0.09 -9.08
C ARG A 40 13.99 0.68 -7.82
N LEU A 41 13.23 1.76 -7.96
CA LEU A 41 12.68 2.53 -6.85
C LEU A 41 11.62 1.74 -6.10
N GLN A 42 10.73 1.03 -6.80
CA GLN A 42 9.75 0.12 -6.17
C GLN A 42 10.45 -0.94 -5.31
N ASN A 43 11.43 -1.65 -5.88
CA ASN A 43 12.21 -2.66 -5.14
C ASN A 43 13.08 -2.07 -4.01
N ALA A 44 13.51 -0.82 -4.13
CA ALA A 44 14.28 -0.14 -3.09
C ALA A 44 13.40 0.37 -1.94
N MET A 45 12.16 0.79 -2.24
CA MET A 45 11.17 1.18 -1.22
C MET A 45 10.69 -0.02 -0.42
N GLU A 46 10.52 -1.20 -1.05
CA GLU A 46 10.21 -2.45 -0.33
C GLU A 46 11.32 -2.88 0.66
N ARG A 47 12.55 -2.40 0.46
CA ARG A 47 13.72 -2.76 1.27
C ARG A 47 14.19 -1.66 2.21
N ALA A 48 13.60 -0.47 2.14
CA ALA A 48 13.92 0.64 3.02
C ALA A 48 13.02 0.56 4.26
N PRO A 49 13.57 0.33 5.46
CA PRO A 49 12.78 0.40 6.69
C PRO A 49 12.35 1.86 6.91
N LEU A 50 11.10 2.16 6.61
CA LEU A 50 10.53 3.48 6.83
C LEU A 50 10.37 3.73 8.34
N PRO A 51 10.81 4.89 8.88
CA PRO A 51 10.49 5.28 10.24
C PRO A 51 8.97 5.52 10.36
N PRO A 52 8.34 5.16 11.49
CA PRO A 52 6.90 5.09 11.61
C PRO A 52 6.33 6.50 11.75
N VAL A 53 5.70 7.00 10.69
CA VAL A 53 4.80 8.15 10.77
C VAL A 53 3.52 7.79 10.03
N GLU A 54 2.55 7.35 10.82
CA GLU A 54 1.11 7.51 10.58
C GLU A 54 0.59 7.14 9.19
N THR A 55 0.65 5.85 8.86
CA THR A 55 -0.22 5.28 7.82
C THR A 55 -1.51 4.75 8.45
N VAL A 56 -2.48 5.64 8.70
CA VAL A 56 -3.88 5.31 9.01
C VAL A 56 -4.62 4.72 7.76
N PHE A 57 -3.88 4.14 6.82
CA PHE A 57 -4.41 3.59 5.56
C PHE A 57 -3.78 2.25 5.15
N ASN A 58 -3.10 1.54 6.06
CA ASN A 58 -2.66 0.16 5.82
C ASN A 58 -3.60 -0.83 6.50
N LEU A 59 -4.72 -1.16 5.84
CA LEU A 59 -5.26 -2.51 5.91
C LEU A 59 -4.24 -3.43 5.24
N GLY A 60 -3.42 -4.07 6.06
CA GLY A 60 -2.47 -5.08 5.62
C GLY A 60 -1.02 -4.65 5.82
N SER A 61 -0.37 -5.32 6.77
CA SER A 61 1.07 -5.29 7.04
C SER A 61 1.52 -4.36 8.17
N GLU A 62 1.04 -4.64 9.38
CA GLU A 62 1.91 -4.59 10.55
C GLU A 62 2.01 -6.02 11.13
N THR A 63 3.16 -6.64 10.95
CA THR A 63 3.57 -7.77 11.80
C THR A 63 3.97 -7.24 13.16
N LEU A 64 2.97 -6.95 13.97
CA LEU A 64 2.94 -7.30 15.38
C LEU A 64 1.75 -8.25 15.49
N THR A 65 1.99 -9.55 15.33
CA THR A 65 0.93 -10.56 15.39
C THR A 65 0.58 -10.81 16.86
N ALA A 66 0.10 -9.80 17.59
CA ALA A 66 -0.68 -10.16 18.76
C ALA A 66 -1.93 -10.89 18.22
N PRO A 67 -2.30 -12.04 18.81
CA PRO A 67 -3.50 -12.74 18.37
C PRO A 67 -4.71 -11.83 18.48
N VAL A 68 -5.59 -11.85 17.48
CA VAL A 68 -6.86 -11.11 17.52
C VAL A 68 -7.88 -11.94 18.29
N GLY A 69 -8.53 -11.35 19.28
CA GLY A 69 -9.54 -12.02 20.10
C GLY A 69 -10.88 -12.15 19.39
N VAL A 70 -11.67 -13.17 19.75
CA VAL A 70 -13.07 -13.28 19.32
C VAL A 70 -13.95 -13.82 20.43
N VAL A 71 -15.11 -13.19 20.62
CA VAL A 71 -16.20 -13.64 21.49
C VAL A 71 -17.38 -13.98 20.60
N ASP A 72 -17.69 -15.27 20.49
CA ASP A 72 -18.77 -15.77 19.64
C ASP A 72 -19.97 -16.21 20.49
N HIS A 73 -20.98 -15.34 20.62
CA HIS A 73 -22.23 -15.69 21.29
C HIS A 73 -23.21 -16.44 20.39
N ALA A 74 -22.94 -16.54 19.08
CA ALA A 74 -23.81 -17.16 18.10
C ALA A 74 -23.36 -18.59 17.69
N ASP A 75 -22.19 -19.03 18.15
CA ASP A 75 -21.58 -20.34 17.86
C ASP A 75 -21.47 -20.59 16.34
N LEU A 76 -21.08 -19.55 15.60
CA LEU A 76 -20.98 -19.54 14.15
C LEU A 76 -19.57 -19.88 13.65
N ILE A 77 -18.55 -19.55 14.43
CA ILE A 77 -17.16 -19.81 14.09
C ILE A 77 -16.78 -21.20 14.58
N GLN A 78 -16.57 -22.11 13.64
CA GLN A 78 -16.10 -23.48 13.93
C GLN A 78 -14.58 -23.62 13.83
N ASP A 79 -13.91 -22.63 13.25
CA ASP A 79 -12.47 -22.62 13.03
C ASP A 79 -11.87 -21.30 13.48
N PHE A 80 -11.01 -21.37 14.49
CA PHE A 80 -10.35 -20.25 15.13
C PHE A 80 -8.88 -20.16 14.72
N ASP A 81 -8.45 -20.77 13.62
CA ASP A 81 -7.03 -20.79 13.18
C ASP A 81 -6.37 -19.40 13.09
N GLN A 82 -7.16 -18.32 13.02
CA GLN A 82 -6.70 -16.93 12.95
C GLN A 82 -7.11 -16.07 14.16
N PHE A 83 -7.88 -16.61 15.12
CA PHE A 83 -8.43 -15.87 16.24
C PHE A 83 -8.21 -16.60 17.58
N GLN A 84 -8.01 -15.84 18.64
CA GLN A 84 -8.02 -16.39 19.99
C GLN A 84 -9.45 -16.33 20.55
N PRO A 85 -10.11 -17.48 20.79
CA PRO A 85 -11.47 -17.48 21.33
C PRO A 85 -11.48 -17.09 22.81
N PHE A 86 -12.49 -16.32 23.21
CA PHE A 86 -12.77 -15.92 24.58
C PHE A 86 -14.21 -16.29 24.95
N GLU A 87 -14.41 -16.72 26.20
CA GLU A 87 -15.73 -17.13 26.70
C GLU A 87 -16.65 -15.92 26.99
N SER A 88 -16.06 -14.74 27.26
CA SER A 88 -16.79 -13.52 27.58
C SER A 88 -16.05 -12.26 27.12
N GLU A 89 -16.80 -11.18 26.89
CA GLU A 89 -16.25 -9.85 26.63
C GLU A 89 -15.32 -9.38 27.75
N GLU A 90 -15.65 -9.67 29.02
CA GLU A 90 -14.80 -9.34 30.18
C GLU A 90 -13.41 -9.99 30.08
N SER A 91 -13.35 -11.26 29.68
CA SER A 91 -12.08 -11.97 29.51
C SER A 91 -11.24 -11.45 28.33
N ALA A 92 -11.90 -10.94 27.29
CA ALA A 92 -11.24 -10.33 26.14
C ALA A 92 -10.74 -8.91 26.48
N ASP A 93 -11.51 -8.13 27.24
CA ASP A 93 -11.14 -6.79 27.69
C ASP A 93 -9.95 -6.80 28.66
N ASP A 94 -9.89 -7.81 29.54
CA ASP A 94 -8.73 -8.06 30.39
C ASP A 94 -7.48 -8.40 29.55
N ALA A 95 -7.63 -9.21 28.50
CA ALA A 95 -6.54 -9.58 27.60
C ALA A 95 -6.05 -8.39 26.77
N LEU A 96 -6.97 -7.52 26.33
CA LEU A 96 -6.67 -6.27 25.63
C LEU A 96 -5.93 -5.29 26.55
N SER A 97 -6.41 -5.13 27.79
CA SER A 97 -5.79 -4.29 28.83
C SER A 97 -4.38 -4.76 29.18
N GLN A 98 -4.15 -6.07 29.17
CA GLN A 98 -2.84 -6.70 29.38
C GLN A 98 -1.95 -6.72 28.13
N LYS A 99 -2.42 -6.20 26.99
CA LYS A 99 -1.73 -6.22 25.69
C LYS A 99 -1.33 -7.63 25.24
N THR A 100 -2.16 -8.61 25.58
CA THR A 100 -2.01 -10.00 25.11
C THR A 100 -2.65 -10.19 23.74
N ILE A 101 -3.68 -9.38 23.44
CA ILE A 101 -4.33 -9.25 22.13
C ILE A 101 -4.30 -7.78 21.72
N ASP A 102 -4.36 -7.50 20.41
CA ASP A 102 -4.38 -6.13 19.89
C ASP A 102 -5.79 -5.56 19.76
N SER A 103 -6.77 -6.43 19.48
CA SER A 103 -8.21 -6.10 19.39
C SER A 103 -9.04 -7.36 19.58
N TYR A 104 -10.35 -7.21 19.82
CA TYR A 104 -11.29 -8.33 19.78
C TYR A 104 -12.62 -8.02 19.08
N TYR A 105 -13.19 -9.05 18.45
CA TYR A 105 -14.51 -8.98 17.83
C TYR A 105 -15.57 -9.62 18.72
N VAL A 106 -16.72 -8.97 18.84
CA VAL A 106 -17.90 -9.51 19.52
C VAL A 106 -18.98 -9.80 18.49
N ILE A 107 -19.35 -11.09 18.39
CA ILE A 107 -20.44 -11.56 17.54
C ILE A 107 -21.67 -11.71 18.43
N ALA A 108 -22.68 -10.88 18.20
CA ALA A 108 -23.92 -10.93 18.94
C ALA A 108 -24.67 -12.24 18.70
N ALA A 109 -25.40 -12.74 19.71
CA ALA A 109 -26.19 -13.97 19.60
C ALA A 109 -27.25 -13.92 18.47
N ASP A 110 -27.70 -12.71 18.10
CA ASP A 110 -28.68 -12.46 17.04
C ASP A 110 -28.04 -12.16 15.67
N TYR A 111 -26.74 -12.44 15.49
CA TYR A 111 -25.98 -12.06 14.29
C TYR A 111 -26.63 -12.47 12.96
N LEU A 112 -27.32 -13.62 12.91
CA LEU A 112 -28.01 -14.06 11.69
C LEU A 112 -29.13 -13.10 11.26
N GLU A 113 -29.71 -12.37 12.21
CA GLU A 113 -30.77 -11.38 11.99
C GLU A 113 -30.21 -9.95 11.93
N SER A 114 -29.33 -9.59 12.88
CA SER A 114 -28.79 -8.24 13.03
C SER A 114 -27.63 -7.94 12.09
N ARG A 115 -26.83 -8.96 11.74
CA ARG A 115 -25.57 -8.87 10.98
C ARG A 115 -24.56 -7.88 11.59
N GLN A 116 -24.61 -7.69 12.90
CA GLN A 116 -23.75 -6.75 13.62
C GLN A 116 -22.57 -7.46 14.28
N VAL A 117 -21.38 -6.94 14.03
CA VAL A 117 -20.15 -7.29 14.76
C VAL A 117 -19.60 -5.99 15.31
N VAL A 118 -19.18 -6.00 16.56
CA VAL A 118 -18.52 -4.85 17.19
C VAL A 118 -17.05 -5.19 17.41
N GLU A 119 -16.17 -4.26 17.07
CA GLU A 119 -14.72 -4.35 17.28
C GLU A 119 -14.32 -3.41 18.41
N TYR A 120 -13.45 -3.91 19.29
CA TYR A 120 -12.95 -3.20 20.46
C TYR A 120 -11.42 -3.23 20.50
#